data_AF-A0ABD5S5K1-F1
#
_entry.id   AF-A0ABD5S5K1-F1
#
_cell.length_a   1.000
_cell.length_b   1.000
_cell.length_c   1.000
_cell.angle_alpha   90.00
_cell.angle_beta   90.00
_cell.angle_gamma   90.00
#
_symmetry.space_group_name_H-M   'P 1'
#
loop_
_entity.id
_entity.type
_entity.pdbx_description
1 polymer ?
#
loop_
_entity_poly.entity_id
_entity_poly.type
_entity_poly.pdbx_seq_one_letter_code
_entity_poly.pdbx_strand_id
1 'polypeptide(L)'
;MTDTDGEAEDDPTSIGDEASTAADASGETTEYDKLVRDEIPDVIRESGAEPETHVADDAEFRHRLAEKLVEEAREYAASNDPEELADVLAVVGAICRATDVDREDLEQLGREKAMERGTFDRQIVLERVRE
;
A
#
# COMPACT_ATOMS: atom_id res chain seq x y z
N MET A 1 36.14 -51.21 60.74
CA MET A 1 34.81 -51.13 60.11
C MET A 1 34.51 -49.65 59.98
N THR A 2 34.70 -48.99 58.85
CA THR A 2 34.95 -49.44 57.48
C THR A 2 35.80 -48.37 56.81
N ASP A 3 36.81 -48.83 56.07
CA ASP A 3 37.46 -48.11 54.98
C ASP A 3 36.42 -47.53 54.02
N THR A 4 36.74 -46.43 53.33
CA THR A 4 36.67 -46.32 51.86
C THR A 4 37.22 -44.96 51.43
N ASP A 5 38.34 -45.02 50.73
CA ASP A 5 38.98 -44.00 49.91
C ASP A 5 38.07 -43.41 48.83
N GLY A 6 38.45 -42.24 48.31
CA GLY A 6 37.78 -41.67 47.15
C GLY A 6 38.35 -40.32 46.71
N GLU A 7 39.62 -40.30 46.32
CA GLU A 7 40.16 -39.26 45.43
C GLU A 7 39.44 -39.26 44.07
N ALA A 8 39.15 -38.07 43.55
CA ALA A 8 39.03 -37.80 42.12
C ALA A 8 39.60 -36.40 41.84
N GLU A 9 40.77 -36.41 41.19
CA GLU A 9 41.50 -35.26 40.66
C GLU A 9 40.94 -34.82 39.29
N ASP A 10 41.16 -33.54 38.98
CA ASP A 10 41.33 -32.88 37.68
C ASP A 10 40.29 -33.04 36.54
N ASP A 11 39.69 -31.90 36.15
CA ASP A 11 39.94 -31.35 34.81
C ASP A 11 39.76 -29.81 34.77
N PRO A 12 40.83 -29.03 34.50
CA PRO A 12 40.77 -27.59 34.28
C PRO A 12 41.06 -27.24 32.81
N THR A 13 40.15 -26.57 32.09
CA THR A 13 40.43 -25.76 30.87
C THR A 13 39.15 -24.94 30.56
N SER A 14 39.11 -23.63 30.82
CA SER A 14 39.57 -22.51 29.97
C SER A 14 38.73 -22.27 28.70
N ILE A 15 38.02 -21.13 28.73
CA ILE A 15 37.91 -20.07 27.71
C ILE A 15 37.71 -20.48 26.24
N GLY A 16 36.59 -20.05 25.68
CA GLY A 16 36.42 -19.77 24.25
C GLY A 16 35.10 -19.03 24.05
N ASP A 17 35.12 -17.70 24.01
CA ASP A 17 35.24 -16.89 22.79
C ASP A 17 33.99 -16.97 21.89
N GLU A 18 33.24 -15.88 21.92
CA GLU A 18 32.67 -15.18 20.77
C GLU A 18 32.03 -15.99 19.63
N ALA A 19 30.70 -15.93 19.61
CA ALA A 19 29.96 -15.37 18.49
C ALA A 19 28.71 -14.71 19.11
N SER A 20 28.57 -13.39 19.20
CA SER A 20 28.63 -12.43 18.10
C SER A 20 28.08 -13.05 16.81
N THR A 21 26.80 -13.39 16.82
CA THR A 21 25.99 -13.16 15.64
C THR A 21 25.29 -11.84 15.85
N ALA A 22 26.02 -10.77 15.56
CA ALA A 22 25.41 -9.62 14.94
C ALA A 22 24.59 -10.14 13.74
N ALA A 23 23.28 -10.27 13.93
CA ALA A 23 22.38 -9.95 12.84
C ALA A 23 22.32 -8.43 12.82
N ASP A 24 23.41 -7.83 12.34
CA ASP A 24 23.33 -6.52 11.68
C ASP A 24 22.51 -6.77 10.40
N ALA A 25 21.20 -6.85 10.59
CA ALA A 25 20.27 -6.55 9.53
C ALA A 25 19.96 -5.07 9.73
N SER A 26 20.83 -4.21 9.23
CA SER A 26 20.46 -2.85 8.85
C SER A 26 19.43 -2.96 7.71
N GLY A 27 18.25 -3.48 8.05
CA GLY A 27 17.10 -3.59 7.18
C GLY A 27 16.61 -2.17 6.92
N GLU A 28 16.90 -1.66 5.73
CA GLU A 28 16.41 -0.37 5.29
C GLU A 28 14.87 -0.43 5.29
N THR A 29 14.25 0.33 6.19
CA THR A 29 12.79 0.41 6.30
C THR A 29 12.32 1.62 5.51
N THR A 30 11.42 1.40 4.54
CA THR A 30 10.74 2.47 3.82
C THR A 30 9.32 2.62 4.36
N GLU A 31 8.97 3.82 4.82
CA GLU A 31 7.63 4.13 5.29
C GLU A 31 6.71 4.50 4.12
N TYR A 32 5.50 3.96 4.14
CA TYR A 32 4.45 4.25 3.18
C TYR A 32 3.18 4.66 3.91
N ASP A 33 2.46 5.61 3.34
CA ASP A 33 1.15 6.05 3.84
C ASP A 33 0.15 6.04 2.68
N LYS A 34 -0.19 4.84 2.20
CA LYS A 34 -1.08 4.66 1.04
C LYS A 34 -1.98 3.43 1.17
N LEU A 35 -3.14 3.50 0.53
CA LEU A 35 -4.01 2.34 0.33
C LEU A 35 -3.42 1.45 -0.75
N VAL A 36 -3.42 0.13 -0.53
CA VAL A 36 -2.95 -0.86 -1.49
C VAL A 36 -4.06 -1.88 -1.79
N ARG A 37 -3.93 -2.64 -2.88
CA ARG A 37 -4.85 -3.76 -3.16
C ARG A 37 -4.60 -4.91 -2.19
N ASP A 38 -5.63 -5.72 -1.98
CA ASP A 38 -5.66 -6.79 -0.98
C ASP A 38 -4.49 -7.78 -1.10
N GLU A 39 -4.02 -8.06 -2.31
CA GLU A 39 -2.93 -9.02 -2.58
C GLU A 39 -1.52 -8.40 -2.49
N ILE A 40 -1.39 -7.07 -2.40
CA ILE A 40 -0.08 -6.40 -2.38
C ILE A 40 0.78 -6.81 -1.18
N PRO A 41 0.25 -6.95 0.06
CA PRO A 41 1.05 -7.46 1.17
C PRO A 41 1.64 -8.84 0.91
N ASP A 42 0.91 -9.73 0.23
CA ASP A 42 1.42 -11.08 -0.08
C ASP A 42 2.51 -11.04 -1.15
N VAL A 43 2.33 -10.20 -2.19
CA VAL A 43 3.37 -9.96 -3.20
C VAL A 43 4.66 -9.42 -2.56
N ILE A 44 4.56 -8.54 -1.56
CA ILE A 44 5.73 -8.03 -0.82
C ILE A 44 6.42 -9.16 -0.06
N ARG A 45 5.67 -10.05 0.60
CA ARG A 45 6.22 -11.24 1.29
C ARG A 45 6.92 -12.20 0.34
N GLU A 46 6.34 -12.43 -0.83
CA GLU A 46 6.93 -13.27 -1.88
C GLU A 46 8.26 -12.69 -2.41
N SER A 47 8.43 -11.36 -2.35
CA SER A 47 9.69 -10.70 -2.71
C SER A 47 10.79 -10.81 -1.62
N GLY A 48 10.47 -11.39 -0.46
CA GLY A 48 11.38 -11.56 0.68
C GLY A 48 11.42 -10.38 1.65
N ALA A 49 10.52 -9.39 1.49
CA ALA A 49 10.33 -8.28 2.42
C ALA A 49 9.13 -8.55 3.35
N GLU A 50 9.10 -7.92 4.53
CA GLU A 50 7.97 -8.05 5.47
C GLU A 50 7.16 -6.74 5.49
N PRO A 51 5.89 -6.74 5.05
CA PRO A 51 5.05 -5.55 5.12
C PRO A 51 4.37 -5.41 6.49
N GLU A 52 4.37 -4.20 7.03
CA GLU A 52 3.51 -3.81 8.15
C GLU A 52 2.21 -3.18 7.62
N THR A 53 1.05 -3.71 8.02
CA THR A 53 -0.25 -3.23 7.54
C THR A 53 -1.28 -3.15 8.66
N HIS A 54 -2.31 -2.33 8.46
CA HIS A 54 -3.54 -2.30 9.26
C HIS A 54 -4.77 -2.28 8.35
N VAL A 55 -5.92 -2.64 8.92
CA VAL A 55 -7.21 -2.51 8.24
C VAL A 55 -7.85 -1.19 8.67
N ALA A 56 -8.13 -0.32 7.71
CA ALA A 56 -8.78 0.97 7.96
C ALA A 56 -10.23 0.79 8.44
N ASP A 57 -10.70 1.70 9.31
CA ASP A 57 -12.13 1.84 9.59
C ASP A 57 -12.86 2.53 8.44
N ASP A 58 -14.20 2.62 8.49
CA ASP A 58 -15.00 3.20 7.41
C ASP A 58 -14.63 4.65 7.08
N ALA A 59 -14.26 5.44 8.09
CA ALA A 59 -13.93 6.85 7.90
C ALA A 59 -12.54 7.03 7.30
N GLU A 60 -11.55 6.30 7.82
CA GLU A 60 -10.21 6.24 7.25
C GLU A 60 -10.29 5.69 5.82
N PHE A 61 -11.01 4.60 5.57
CA PHE A 61 -11.08 3.98 4.26
C PHE A 61 -11.63 4.93 3.19
N ARG A 62 -12.70 5.67 3.49
CA ARG A 62 -13.23 6.71 2.57
C ARG A 62 -12.20 7.81 2.29
N HIS A 63 -11.43 8.22 3.29
CA HIS A 63 -10.37 9.21 3.12
C HIS A 63 -9.25 8.68 2.23
N ARG A 64 -8.74 7.48 2.53
CA ARG A 64 -7.70 6.79 1.78
C ARG A 64 -8.08 6.52 0.32
N LEU A 65 -9.35 6.21 0.05
CA LEU A 65 -9.85 6.06 -1.32
C LEU A 65 -9.80 7.37 -2.11
N ALA A 66 -10.10 8.50 -1.48
CA ALA A 66 -10.01 9.81 -2.12
C ALA A 66 -8.55 10.18 -2.42
N GLU A 67 -7.62 9.87 -1.51
CA GLU A 67 -6.18 10.04 -1.75
C GLU A 67 -5.70 9.14 -2.89
N LYS A 68 -6.10 7.86 -2.88
CA LYS A 68 -5.75 6.90 -3.92
C LYS A 68 -6.25 7.37 -5.30
N LEU A 69 -7.47 7.90 -5.40
CA LEU A 69 -7.98 8.46 -6.66
C LEU A 69 -7.07 9.57 -7.23
N VAL A 70 -6.52 10.40 -6.36
CA VAL A 70 -5.61 11.48 -6.75
C VAL A 70 -4.23 10.94 -7.11
N GLU A 71 -3.74 9.91 -6.42
CA GLU A 71 -2.50 9.19 -6.74
C GLU A 71 -2.57 8.63 -8.18
N GLU A 72 -3.56 7.78 -8.49
CA GLU A 72 -3.69 7.14 -9.80
C GLU A 72 -3.86 8.17 -10.94
N ALA A 73 -4.63 9.23 -10.69
CA ALA A 73 -4.81 10.29 -11.68
C ALA A 73 -3.52 11.07 -11.96
N ARG A 74 -2.65 11.24 -10.95
CA ARG A 74 -1.30 11.83 -11.12
C ARG A 74 -0.37 10.88 -11.84
N GLU A 75 -0.43 9.58 -11.54
CA GLU A 75 0.35 8.55 -12.23
C GLU A 75 0.00 8.52 -13.71
N TYR A 76 -1.30 8.48 -14.06
CA TYR A 76 -1.75 8.63 -15.46
C TYR A 76 -1.24 9.93 -16.10
N ALA A 77 -1.34 11.06 -15.40
CA ALA A 77 -0.88 12.34 -15.94
C ALA A 77 0.64 12.35 -16.21
N ALA A 78 1.43 11.57 -15.47
CA ALA A 78 2.87 11.44 -15.64
C ALA A 78 3.26 10.40 -16.70
N SER A 79 2.59 9.24 -16.72
CA SER A 79 2.95 8.08 -17.56
C SER A 79 2.20 8.04 -18.89
N ASN A 80 0.97 8.54 -18.93
CA ASN A 80 -0.03 8.30 -19.98
C ASN A 80 -0.34 6.80 -20.22
N ASP A 81 -0.06 5.95 -19.23
CA ASP A 81 -0.28 4.51 -19.32
C ASP A 81 -1.77 4.17 -19.10
N PRO A 82 -2.44 3.43 -20.01
CA PRO A 82 -3.79 2.95 -19.81
C PRO A 82 -4.01 2.09 -18.56
N GLU A 83 -2.98 1.46 -18.01
CA GLU A 83 -3.09 0.71 -16.75
C GLU A 83 -3.54 1.63 -15.60
N GLU A 84 -3.02 2.85 -15.52
CA GLU A 84 -3.41 3.82 -14.49
C GLU A 84 -4.86 4.29 -14.65
N LEU A 85 -5.40 4.32 -15.88
CA LEU A 85 -6.83 4.58 -16.09
C LEU A 85 -7.70 3.43 -15.59
N ALA A 86 -7.23 2.19 -15.71
CA ALA A 86 -7.94 1.04 -15.15
C ALA A 86 -7.96 1.12 -13.61
N ASP A 87 -6.87 1.59 -13.01
CA ASP A 87 -6.76 1.79 -11.56
C ASP A 87 -7.66 2.92 -11.09
N VAL A 88 -7.73 4.05 -11.82
CA VAL A 88 -8.73 5.11 -11.58
C VAL A 88 -10.16 4.53 -11.60
N LEU A 89 -10.50 3.68 -12.57
CA LEU A 89 -11.83 3.06 -12.64
C LEU A 89 -12.09 2.11 -11.45
N ALA A 90 -11.09 1.36 -11.02
CA ALA A 90 -11.19 0.47 -9.87
C ALA A 90 -11.45 1.27 -8.58
N VAL A 91 -10.71 2.37 -8.37
CA VAL A 91 -10.87 3.26 -7.22
C VAL A 91 -12.23 3.95 -7.24
N VAL A 92 -12.70 4.47 -8.38
CA VAL A 92 -14.05 5.04 -8.51
C VAL A 92 -15.11 4.02 -8.13
N GLY A 93 -14.97 2.76 -8.58
CA GLY A 93 -15.87 1.69 -8.19
C GLY A 93 -15.86 1.39 -6.68
N ALA A 94 -14.69 1.44 -6.04
CA ALA A 94 -14.56 1.27 -4.59
C ALA A 94 -15.20 2.43 -3.82
N ILE A 95 -15.03 3.66 -4.29
CA ILE A 95 -15.67 4.85 -3.72
C ILE A 95 -17.19 4.71 -3.76
N CYS A 96 -17.76 4.33 -4.92
CA CYS A 96 -19.21 4.13 -5.07
C CYS A 96 -19.77 3.16 -4.01
N ARG A 97 -19.08 2.03 -3.79
CA ARG A 97 -19.46 1.04 -2.77
C ARG A 97 -19.33 1.59 -1.34
N ALA A 98 -18.33 2.42 -1.07
CA ALA A 98 -18.07 2.98 0.25
C ALA A 98 -18.97 4.19 0.60
N THR A 99 -19.67 4.77 -0.37
CA THR A 99 -20.53 5.95 -0.20
C THR A 99 -22.01 5.69 -0.52
N ASP A 100 -22.40 4.43 -0.75
CA ASP A 100 -23.75 4.04 -1.17
C ASP A 100 -24.23 4.76 -2.44
N VAL A 101 -23.29 5.14 -3.32
CA VAL A 101 -23.60 5.72 -4.63
C VAL A 101 -23.69 4.59 -5.64
N ASP A 102 -24.84 4.48 -6.30
CA ASP A 102 -25.00 3.51 -7.38
C ASP A 102 -24.17 3.93 -8.61
N ARG A 103 -23.55 2.95 -9.27
CA ARG A 103 -22.71 3.21 -10.44
C ARG A 103 -23.53 3.71 -11.63
N GLU A 104 -24.74 3.18 -11.83
CA GLU A 104 -25.65 3.61 -12.90
C GLU A 104 -26.09 5.06 -12.68
N ASP A 105 -26.33 5.46 -11.43
CA ASP A 105 -26.63 6.84 -11.05
C ASP A 105 -25.45 7.79 -11.34
N LEU A 106 -24.22 7.36 -11.03
CA LEU A 106 -23.01 8.15 -11.35
C LEU A 106 -22.84 8.32 -12.87
N GLU A 107 -23.05 7.25 -13.64
CA GLU A 107 -22.99 7.29 -15.10
C GLU A 107 -24.12 8.15 -15.69
N GLN A 108 -25.32 8.11 -15.10
CA GLN A 108 -26.44 8.96 -15.46
C GLN A 108 -26.12 10.43 -15.24
N LEU A 109 -25.54 10.78 -14.09
CA LEU A 109 -25.06 12.14 -13.80
C LEU A 109 -24.02 12.60 -14.84
N GLY A 110 -23.14 11.70 -15.28
CA GLY A 110 -22.20 11.94 -16.36
C GLY A 110 -22.89 12.26 -17.70
N ARG A 111 -23.88 11.46 -18.08
CA ARG A 111 -24.68 11.66 -19.30
C ARG A 111 -25.44 12.99 -19.28
N GLU A 112 -26.04 13.35 -18.14
CA GLU A 112 -26.77 14.61 -17.98
C GLU A 112 -25.86 15.83 -18.15
N LYS A 113 -24.67 15.80 -17.55
CA LYS A 113 -23.66 16.86 -17.74
C LYS A 113 -23.21 16.94 -19.20
N ALA A 114 -23.03 15.81 -19.88
CA ALA A 114 -22.65 15.78 -21.29
C ALA A 114 -23.76 16.35 -22.19
N MET A 115 -25.04 16.10 -21.88
CA MET A 115 -26.18 16.70 -22.60
C MET A 115 -26.29 18.21 -22.34
N GLU A 116 -26.10 18.65 -21.10
CA GLU A 116 -26.21 20.07 -20.72
C GLU A 116 -25.03 20.90 -21.25
N ARG A 117 -23.80 20.36 -21.19
CA ARG A 117 -22.54 21.14 -21.36
C ARG A 117 -21.71 20.69 -22.56
N GLY A 118 -22.10 19.60 -23.22
CA GLY A 118 -21.33 18.95 -24.27
C GLY A 118 -20.28 17.99 -23.74
N THR A 119 -19.60 17.31 -24.67
CA THR A 119 -18.50 16.39 -24.43
C THR A 119 -17.15 17.05 -24.71
N PHE A 120 -16.06 16.32 -24.42
CA PHE A 120 -14.69 16.76 -24.73
C PHE A 120 -14.29 16.54 -26.20
N ASP A 121 -15.18 15.99 -27.05
CA ASP A 121 -14.88 15.61 -28.44
C ASP A 121 -14.44 16.80 -29.32
N ARG A 122 -14.83 18.01 -28.94
CA ARG A 122 -14.46 19.26 -29.65
C ARG A 122 -13.06 19.78 -29.27
N GLN A 123 -12.39 19.16 -28.30
CA GLN A 123 -11.02 19.51 -27.88
C GLN A 123 -10.83 21.01 -27.53
N ILE A 124 -11.84 21.61 -26.90
CA ILE A 124 -11.83 23.04 -26.58
C ILE A 124 -11.04 23.29 -25.30
N VAL A 125 -10.00 24.12 -25.37
CA VAL A 125 -9.24 24.62 -24.22
C VAL A 125 -9.61 26.08 -23.97
N LEU A 126 -10.07 26.40 -22.77
CA LEU A 126 -10.39 27.78 -22.38
C LEU A 126 -9.13 28.50 -21.86
N GLU A 127 -8.61 29.46 -22.63
CA GLU A 127 -7.37 30.17 -22.25
C GLU A 127 -7.63 31.45 -21.42
N ARG A 128 -8.75 32.13 -21.64
CA ARG A 128 -9.10 33.36 -20.90
C ARG A 128 -10.57 33.75 -21.06
N VAL A 129 -11.13 34.40 -20.05
CA VAL A 129 -12.43 35.08 -20.09
C VAL A 129 -12.19 36.58 -19.85
N ARG A 130 -12.93 37.46 -20.54
CA ARG A 130 -12.94 38.91 -20.30
C ARG A 130 -14.36 39.29 -19.88
N GLU A 131 -14.46 40.12 -18.85
CA GLU A 131 -15.71 40.69 -18.34
C GLU A 131 -15.94 42.12 -18.88
#